data_AF-A0A4S4AAK0-F1
#
_entry.id   AF-A0A4S4AAK0-F1
#
_cell.length_a   1.000
_cell.length_b   1.000
_cell.length_c   1.000
_cell.angle_alpha   90.00
_cell.angle_beta   90.00
_cell.angle_gamma   90.00
#
_symmetry.space_group_name_H-M   'P 1'
#
loop_
_entity.id
_entity.type
_entity.pdbx_description
1 polymer ?
#
loop_
_entity_poly.entity_id
_entity_poly.type
_entity_poly.pdbx_seq_one_letter_code
_entity_poly.pdbx_strand_id
1 'polypeptide(L)'
;MHKTILAFFLALPVVVQAANYGTCLLDKLPGTANDVAANAIVQVCLAENPGGIQAVAQGSGRGWFSHKSGAECTAKLAADTRSNRAAALIRQACVKLYDEPNFFDQFDPPAQPAR
;
A
#
# COMPACT_ATOMS: atom_id res chain seq x y z
N MET A 1 -35.72 -30.16 29.27
CA MET A 1 -36.09 -29.32 28.11
C MET A 1 -34.86 -28.54 27.67
N HIS A 2 -34.11 -29.03 26.69
CA HIS A 2 -32.89 -28.37 26.22
C HIS A 2 -33.22 -27.54 24.97
N LYS A 3 -33.15 -26.22 25.11
CA LYS A 3 -33.31 -25.25 24.01
C LYS A 3 -31.98 -25.13 23.28
N THR A 4 -31.88 -25.74 22.09
CA THR A 4 -30.72 -25.60 21.20
C THR A 4 -30.75 -24.22 20.55
N ILE A 5 -29.88 -23.32 20.98
CA ILE A 5 -29.68 -22.02 20.33
C ILE A 5 -28.66 -22.25 19.20
N LEU A 6 -29.15 -22.27 17.96
CA LEU A 6 -28.32 -22.25 16.75
C LEU A 6 -27.74 -20.84 16.58
N ALA A 7 -26.49 -20.64 17.00
CA ALA A 7 -25.73 -19.44 16.69
C ALA A 7 -25.18 -19.55 15.26
N PHE A 8 -25.81 -18.83 14.32
CA PHE A 8 -25.38 -18.71 12.94
C PHE A 8 -24.22 -17.71 12.87
N PHE A 9 -22.97 -18.20 12.94
CA PHE A 9 -21.78 -17.38 12.71
C PHE A 9 -21.70 -17.01 11.22
N LEU A 10 -22.09 -15.78 10.88
CA LEU A 10 -21.82 -15.18 9.58
C LEU A 10 -20.30 -15.00 9.43
N ALA A 11 -19.65 -15.90 8.71
CA ALA A 11 -18.28 -15.73 8.25
C ALA A 11 -18.25 -14.60 7.21
N LEU A 12 -17.94 -13.38 7.64
CA LEU A 12 -17.65 -12.28 6.73
C LEU A 12 -16.34 -12.63 5.99
N PRO A 13 -16.32 -12.57 4.64
CA PRO A 13 -15.08 -12.73 3.90
C PRO A 13 -14.16 -11.56 4.25
N VAL A 14 -13.15 -11.81 5.07
CA VAL A 14 -12.05 -10.87 5.26
C VAL A 14 -11.32 -10.81 3.94
N VAL A 15 -11.49 -9.70 3.21
CA VAL A 15 -10.73 -9.45 1.99
C VAL A 15 -9.30 -9.17 2.41
N VAL A 16 -8.50 -10.22 2.55
CA VAL A 16 -7.06 -10.11 2.79
C VAL A 16 -6.44 -9.64 1.46
N GLN A 17 -6.33 -8.33 1.29
CA GLN A 17 -5.50 -7.78 0.22
C GLN A 17 -4.06 -8.19 0.55
N ALA A 18 -3.43 -8.98 -0.32
CA ALA A 18 -2.08 -9.48 -0.09
C ALA A 18 -1.14 -8.31 0.23
N ALA A 19 -0.61 -8.28 1.45
CA ALA A 19 0.29 -7.24 1.91
C ALA A 19 1.53 -7.26 1.02
N ASN A 20 1.78 -6.15 0.33
CA ASN A 20 2.97 -5.89 -0.45
C ASN A 20 3.68 -4.63 0.07
N TYR A 21 4.85 -4.33 -0.48
CA TYR A 21 5.65 -3.18 -0.08
C TYR A 21 4.88 -1.85 -0.15
N GLY A 22 4.11 -1.63 -1.22
CA GLY A 22 3.30 -0.42 -1.39
C GLY A 22 2.24 -0.28 -0.30
N THR A 23 1.52 -1.35 0.01
CA THR A 23 0.51 -1.33 1.08
C THR A 23 1.14 -1.15 2.46
N CYS A 24 2.34 -1.71 2.71
CA CYS A 24 3.08 -1.48 3.96
C CYS A 24 3.45 0.00 4.14
N LEU A 25 3.91 0.66 3.07
CA LEU A 25 4.21 2.08 3.11
C LEU A 25 2.96 2.92 3.41
N LEU A 26 1.82 2.61 2.78
CA LEU A 26 0.57 3.34 3.00
C LEU A 26 -0.03 3.13 4.41
N ASP A 27 0.24 1.99 5.04
CA ASP A 27 -0.15 1.72 6.42
C ASP A 27 0.67 2.54 7.43
N LYS A 28 1.98 2.69 7.17
CA LYS A 28 2.93 3.19 8.19
C LYS A 28 3.37 4.64 8.01
N LEU A 29 3.45 5.15 6.79
CA LEU A 29 3.97 6.49 6.52
C LEU A 29 3.03 7.66 6.88
N PRO A 30 1.68 7.55 6.77
CA PRO A 30 0.81 8.68 7.09
C PRO A 30 1.05 9.24 8.49
N GLY A 31 1.14 10.57 8.60
CA GLY A 31 1.39 11.28 9.86
C GLY A 31 2.86 11.31 10.30
N THR A 32 3.78 10.73 9.50
CA THR A 32 5.21 10.75 9.82
C THR A 32 5.75 12.18 9.87
N ALA A 33 6.37 12.55 11.00
CA ALA A 33 6.78 13.92 11.27
C ALA A 33 8.10 14.35 10.63
N ASN A 34 9.02 13.41 10.36
CA ASN A 34 10.36 13.71 9.83
C ASN A 34 10.94 12.57 8.98
N ASP A 35 11.97 12.89 8.20
CA ASP A 35 12.53 11.98 7.21
C ASP A 35 13.32 10.80 7.83
N VAL A 36 13.83 10.96 9.06
CA VAL A 36 14.50 9.87 9.78
C VAL A 36 13.51 8.74 10.07
N ALA A 37 12.33 9.08 10.60
CA ALA A 37 11.26 8.13 10.82
C ALA A 37 10.77 7.50 9.50
N ALA A 38 10.65 8.30 8.42
CA ALA A 38 10.26 7.79 7.11
C ALA A 38 11.25 6.73 6.58
N ASN A 39 12.55 6.96 6.73
CA ASN A 39 13.58 6.01 6.31
C ASN A 39 13.57 4.74 7.16
N ALA A 40 13.31 4.84 8.47
CA ALA A 40 13.16 3.67 9.33
C ALA A 40 11.96 2.81 8.90
N ILE A 41 10.82 3.43 8.58
CA ILE A 41 9.63 2.74 8.05
C ILE A 41 9.94 2.03 6.72
N VAL A 42 10.72 2.65 5.83
CA VAL A 42 11.18 2.00 4.59
C VAL A 42 11.95 0.71 4.90
N GLN A 43 12.86 0.71 5.88
CA GLN A 43 13.61 -0.49 6.25
C GLN A 43 12.70 -1.58 6.81
N VAL A 44 11.71 -1.23 7.63
CA VAL A 44 10.69 -2.17 8.12
C VAL A 44 9.94 -2.79 6.94
N CYS A 45 9.43 -1.96 6.03
CA CYS A 45 8.67 -2.47 4.89
C CYS A 45 9.51 -3.28 3.90
N LEU A 46 10.80 -2.96 3.73
CA LEU A 46 11.73 -3.74 2.92
C LEU A 46 12.05 -5.09 3.56
N ALA A 47 12.23 -5.14 4.88
CA ALA A 47 12.47 -6.40 5.58
C ALA A 47 11.26 -7.36 5.45
N GLU A 48 10.05 -6.81 5.48
CA GLU A 48 8.81 -7.57 5.27
C GLU A 48 8.57 -7.90 3.78
N ASN A 49 9.03 -7.05 2.86
CA ASN A 49 8.78 -7.15 1.42
C ASN A 49 10.08 -6.89 0.63
N PRO A 50 10.99 -7.88 0.52
CA PRO A 50 12.32 -7.68 -0.05
C PRO A 50 12.35 -7.22 -1.51
N GLY A 51 11.28 -7.45 -2.27
CA GLY A 51 11.14 -7.02 -3.65
C GLY A 51 10.87 -5.52 -3.83
N GLY A 52 10.62 -4.78 -2.73
CA GLY A 52 10.41 -3.34 -2.76
C GLY A 52 9.22 -2.91 -3.62
N ILE A 53 9.24 -1.64 -4.05
CA ILE A 53 8.15 -1.05 -4.84
C ILE A 53 8.07 -1.63 -6.26
N GLN A 54 9.18 -2.16 -6.76
CA GLN A 54 9.26 -2.73 -8.11
C GLN A 54 8.52 -4.07 -8.22
N ALA A 55 8.48 -4.85 -7.13
CA ALA A 55 7.69 -6.08 -7.07
C ALA A 55 6.18 -5.84 -6.94
N VAL A 56 5.75 -4.59 -6.68
CA VAL A 56 4.34 -4.23 -6.62
C VAL A 56 3.80 -4.09 -8.05
N ALA A 57 2.84 -4.95 -8.42
CA ALA A 57 2.18 -4.86 -9.71
C ALA A 57 1.41 -3.54 -9.84
N GLN A 58 1.54 -2.89 -10.99
CA GLN A 58 0.84 -1.64 -11.28
C GLN A 58 -0.68 -1.83 -11.20
N GLY A 59 -1.38 -0.92 -10.53
CA GLY A 59 -2.84 -0.97 -10.38
C GLY A 59 -3.36 -2.08 -9.44
N SER A 60 -2.48 -2.79 -8.73
CA SER A 60 -2.87 -3.94 -7.87
C SER A 60 -3.71 -3.56 -6.63
N GLY A 61 -3.80 -2.28 -6.29
CA GLY A 61 -4.68 -1.78 -5.23
C GLY A 61 -6.09 -1.44 -5.71
N ARG A 62 -6.35 -1.44 -7.01
CA ARG A 62 -7.67 -1.06 -7.56
C ARG A 62 -8.75 -2.09 -7.21
N GLY A 63 -9.94 -1.60 -6.89
CA GLY A 63 -11.12 -2.41 -6.58
C GLY A 63 -12.37 -1.56 -6.40
N TRP A 64 -13.51 -2.20 -6.13
CA TRP A 64 -14.81 -1.50 -6.04
C TRP A 64 -14.87 -0.47 -4.90
N PHE A 65 -14.09 -0.66 -3.83
CA PHE A 65 -14.03 0.20 -2.66
C PHE A 65 -12.66 0.89 -2.47
N SER A 66 -11.81 0.90 -3.50
CA SER A 66 -10.48 1.50 -3.42
C SER A 66 -10.50 3.01 -3.75
N HIS A 67 -9.34 3.66 -3.61
CA HIS A 67 -9.10 4.97 -4.22
C HIS A 67 -9.29 4.91 -5.74
N LYS A 68 -9.78 6.00 -6.34
CA LYS A 68 -10.01 6.09 -7.79
C LYS A 68 -8.75 6.38 -8.58
N SER A 69 -7.74 6.99 -7.94
CA SER A 69 -6.44 7.27 -8.52
C SER A 69 -5.35 7.39 -7.46
N GLY A 70 -4.09 7.33 -7.91
CA GLY A 70 -2.92 7.60 -7.08
C GLY A 70 -2.93 9.04 -6.55
N ALA A 71 -3.44 10.01 -7.32
CA ALA A 71 -3.57 11.39 -6.87
C ALA A 71 -4.57 11.55 -5.71
N GLU A 72 -5.75 10.91 -5.81
CA GLU A 72 -6.75 10.92 -4.72
C GLU A 72 -6.19 10.24 -3.46
N CYS A 73 -5.56 9.08 -3.62
CA CYS A 73 -4.89 8.36 -2.54
C CYS A 73 -3.83 9.24 -1.85
N THR A 74 -2.98 9.91 -2.65
CA THR A 74 -1.91 10.76 -2.12
C THR A 74 -2.49 11.95 -1.36
N ALA A 75 -3.47 12.64 -1.94
CA ALA A 75 -4.11 13.79 -1.31
C ALA A 75 -4.72 13.44 0.04
N LYS A 76 -5.30 12.24 0.17
CA LYS A 76 -5.87 11.75 1.43
C LYS A 76 -4.82 11.33 2.45
N LEU A 77 -3.88 10.47 2.05
CA LEU A 77 -2.96 9.81 2.98
C LEU A 77 -1.75 10.68 3.35
N ALA A 78 -1.34 11.62 2.49
CA ALA A 78 -0.24 12.53 2.77
C ALA A 78 -0.68 13.83 3.46
N ALA A 79 -2.00 14.09 3.62
CA ALA A 79 -2.54 15.37 4.10
C ALA A 79 -1.89 15.88 5.40
N ASP A 80 -1.73 15.00 6.38
CA ASP A 80 -1.18 15.33 7.70
C ASP A 80 0.30 14.92 7.86
N THR A 81 0.97 14.55 6.77
CA THR A 81 2.35 14.07 6.79
C THR A 81 3.32 15.23 6.63
N ARG A 82 4.07 15.56 7.69
CA ARG A 82 5.04 16.69 7.66
C ARG A 82 6.36 16.33 6.99
N SER A 83 6.74 15.05 7.00
CA SER A 83 7.95 14.59 6.31
C SER A 83 7.78 14.64 4.80
N ASN A 84 8.63 15.42 4.13
CA ASN A 84 8.66 15.46 2.66
C ASN A 84 9.03 14.08 2.09
N ARG A 85 9.94 13.35 2.73
CA ARG A 85 10.31 12.00 2.31
C ARG A 85 9.12 11.04 2.39
N ALA A 86 8.40 11.06 3.51
CA ALA A 86 7.21 10.21 3.68
C ALA A 86 6.12 10.57 2.67
N ALA A 87 5.82 11.86 2.47
CA ALA A 87 4.83 12.29 1.48
C ALA A 87 5.19 11.82 0.05
N ALA A 88 6.46 11.90 -0.34
CA ALA A 88 6.92 11.42 -1.64
C ALA A 88 6.79 9.89 -1.80
N LEU A 89 7.08 9.13 -0.75
CA LEU A 89 6.92 7.68 -0.73
C LEU A 89 5.45 7.25 -0.74
N ILE A 90 4.58 7.95 0.00
CA ILE A 90 3.12 7.77 -0.07
C ILE A 90 2.65 7.98 -1.51
N ARG A 91 3.09 9.07 -2.16
CA ARG A 91 2.76 9.32 -3.57
C ARG A 91 3.20 8.17 -4.47
N GLN A 92 4.43 7.68 -4.32
CA GLN A 92 4.95 6.58 -5.13
C GLN A 92 4.11 5.32 -4.96
N ALA A 93 3.80 4.93 -3.72
CA ALA A 93 2.97 3.78 -3.43
C ALA A 93 1.54 3.94 -3.97
N CYS A 94 0.93 5.12 -3.78
CA CYS A 94 -0.39 5.43 -4.30
C CYS A 94 -0.47 5.33 -5.82
N VAL A 95 0.48 5.92 -6.55
CA VAL A 95 0.56 5.83 -8.02
C VAL A 95 0.72 4.38 -8.45
N LYS A 96 1.63 3.62 -7.80
CA LYS A 96 1.85 2.21 -8.15
C LYS A 96 0.59 1.36 -7.93
N LEU A 97 -0.15 1.61 -6.85
CA LEU A 97 -1.31 0.80 -6.47
C LEU A 97 -2.60 1.17 -7.19
N TYR A 98 -2.83 2.46 -7.50
CA TYR A 98 -4.16 2.95 -7.90
C TYR A 98 -4.21 3.60 -9.28
N ASP A 99 -3.09 3.97 -9.89
CA ASP A 99 -3.12 4.42 -11.28
C ASP A 99 -3.25 3.22 -12.23
N GLU A 100 -3.96 3.43 -13.33
CA GLU A 100 -4.16 2.38 -14.33
C GLU A 100 -2.81 1.97 -14.94
N PRO A 101 -2.64 0.68 -15.27
CA PRO A 101 -1.51 0.26 -16.09
C PRO A 101 -1.60 0.93 -17.46
N ASN A 102 -0.54 1.62 -17.86
CA ASN A 102 -0.41 2.21 -19.19
C ASN A 102 0.39 1.26 -20.07
N PHE A 103 0.21 1.36 -21.40
CA PHE A 103 0.94 0.53 -22.37
C PHE A 103 2.45 0.53 -22.18
N PHE A 104 3.02 1.64 -21.69
CA PHE A 104 4.45 1.78 -21.52
C PHE A 104 5.02 1.08 -20.27
N ASP A 105 4.18 0.72 -19.30
CA ASP A 105 4.63 0.10 -18.05
C ASP A 105 5.25 -1.30 -18.27
N GLN A 106 4.93 -1.94 -19.41
CA GLN A 106 5.55 -3.21 -19.82
C GLN A 106 7.02 -3.08 -20.20
N PHE A 107 7.51 -1.86 -20.43
CA PHE A 107 8.91 -1.57 -20.77
C PHE A 107 9.72 -1.10 -19.56
N ASP A 108 9.10 -0.99 -18.38
CA ASP A 108 9.85 -0.69 -17.17
C ASP A 108 10.87 -1.82 -16.91
N PRO A 109 12.16 -1.51 -16.74
CA PRO A 109 13.17 -2.53 -16.55
C PRO A 109 12.91 -3.30 -15.23
N PRO A 110 13.15 -4.63 -15.22
CA PRO A 110 13.02 -5.41 -14.00
C PRO A 110 13.95 -4.87 -12.92
N ALA A 111 13.51 -4.97 -11.66
CA ALA A 111 14.22 -4.45 -10.49
C ALA A 111 15.69 -4.88 -10.51
N GLN A 112 16.61 -3.92 -10.50
CA GLN A 112 18.00 -4.22 -10.17
C GLN A 112 18.07 -4.49 -8.66
N PRO A 113 18.75 -5.56 -8.22
CA PRO A 113 18.92 -5.83 -6.80
C PRO A 113 19.57 -4.60 -6.15
N ALA A 114 19.02 -4.17 -5.02
CA ALA A 114 19.60 -3.13 -4.20
C ALA A 114 21.05 -3.55 -3.87
N ARG A 115 22.02 -2.81 -4.41
CA ARG A 115 23.43 -2.95 -4.05
C ARG A 115 23.70 -2.30 -2.71
#